data_AF-A0A539EKE2-F1
#
_entry.id   AF-A0A539EKE2-F1
#
_cell.length_a   1.000
_cell.length_b   1.000
_cell.length_c   1.000
_cell.angle_alpha   90.00
_cell.angle_beta   90.00
_cell.angle_gamma   90.00
#
_symmetry.space_group_name_H-M   'P 1'
#
loop_
_entity.id
_entity.type
_entity.pdbx_description
1 polymer ?
#
loop_
_entity_poly.entity_id
_entity_poly.type
_entity_poly.pdbx_seq_one_letter_code
_entity_poly.pdbx_strand_id
1 'polypeptide(L)'
;MAEHFPLQAGRFWVYDSESSRGRRRVRVEVVSVEADGAVTRASGRSRVGEGPWLEFSVVEDAASLRVEGVVEFPLPPLVGAAWDAGGDALRVESLRARAEVPAGNFTGCLRVVVLIAGGDSGTGERLYAPGVGLVRETLSDEGDPSERVLISYGMSDG
;
A
#
# COMPACT_ATOMS: atom_id res chain seq x y z
N MET A 1 -11.57 1.16 -11.10
CA MET A 1 -10.22 1.73 -10.96
C MET A 1 -10.08 2.34 -9.59
N ALA A 2 -9.30 1.68 -8.74
CA ALA A 2 -8.94 2.13 -7.42
C ALA A 2 -8.06 3.38 -7.53
N GLU A 3 -8.63 4.56 -7.28
CA GLU A 3 -7.89 5.84 -7.27
C GLU A 3 -6.70 5.81 -6.29
N HIS A 4 -6.80 5.01 -5.23
CA HIS A 4 -5.83 4.87 -4.16
C HIS A 4 -4.74 3.82 -4.42
N PHE A 5 -4.75 3.13 -5.57
CA PHE A 5 -3.67 2.24 -6.01
C PHE A 5 -3.70 2.10 -7.54
N PRO A 6 -3.18 3.10 -8.27
CA PRO A 6 -3.26 3.12 -9.73
C PRO A 6 -2.42 1.99 -10.35
N LEU A 7 -3.10 1.00 -10.93
CA LEU A 7 -2.46 -0.11 -11.66
C LEU A 7 -2.08 0.35 -13.07
N GLN A 8 -0.83 0.74 -13.25
CA GLN A 8 -0.28 1.18 -14.53
C GLN A 8 1.10 0.57 -14.75
N ALA A 9 1.30 -0.15 -15.86
CA ALA A 9 2.60 -0.74 -16.19
C ALA A 9 3.70 0.34 -16.25
N GLY A 10 4.85 0.05 -15.67
CA GLY A 10 5.96 0.99 -15.52
C GLY A 10 5.83 1.92 -14.30
N ARG A 11 4.70 1.94 -13.58
CA ARG A 11 4.59 2.75 -12.37
C ARG A 11 5.56 2.26 -11.30
N PHE A 12 6.20 3.19 -10.60
CA PHE A 12 7.09 2.88 -9.48
C PHE A 12 6.85 3.76 -8.26
N TRP A 13 7.28 3.23 -7.12
CA TRP A 13 7.41 3.93 -5.85
C TRP A 13 8.75 3.60 -5.22
N VAL A 14 9.34 4.60 -4.55
CA VAL A 14 10.52 4.44 -3.71
C VAL A 14 10.15 4.91 -2.32
N TYR A 15 10.29 4.02 -1.36
CA TYR A 15 10.04 4.26 0.04
C TYR A 15 11.35 4.25 0.81
N ASP A 16 11.33 4.97 1.91
CA ASP A 16 12.26 4.78 3.01
C ASP A 16 11.55 3.97 4.08
N SER A 17 12.14 2.86 4.49
CA SER A 17 11.54 1.93 5.44
C SER A 17 12.47 1.75 6.62
N GLU A 18 11.97 2.06 7.81
CA GLU A 18 12.67 1.92 9.08
C GLU A 18 12.02 0.79 9.88
N SER A 19 12.83 -0.07 10.48
CA SER A 19 12.40 -1.09 11.44
C SER A 19 13.53 -1.41 12.41
N SER A 20 13.36 -2.38 13.31
CA SER A 20 14.44 -2.87 14.19
C SER A 20 15.71 -3.31 13.42
N ARG A 21 15.58 -3.64 12.13
CA ARG A 21 16.68 -4.06 11.24
C ARG A 21 17.40 -2.89 10.56
N GLY A 22 17.06 -1.68 10.95
CA GLY A 22 17.61 -0.44 10.44
C GLY A 22 16.87 0.07 9.19
N ARG A 23 17.25 1.28 8.79
CA ARG A 23 16.63 2.02 7.69
C ARG A 23 17.11 1.55 6.32
N ARG A 24 16.19 1.29 5.40
CA ARG A 24 16.46 0.77 4.04
C ARG A 24 15.52 1.37 3.01
N ARG A 25 16.01 1.55 1.79
CA ARG A 25 15.14 1.92 0.66
C ARG A 25 14.42 0.70 0.11
N VAL A 26 13.11 0.85 -0.12
CA VAL A 26 12.30 -0.15 -0.81
C VAL A 26 11.84 0.43 -2.13
N ARG A 27 12.07 -0.29 -3.23
CA ARG A 27 11.54 0.08 -4.54
C ARG A 27 10.47 -0.92 -4.95
N VAL A 28 9.33 -0.42 -5.39
CA VAL A 28 8.18 -1.20 -5.86
C VAL A 28 7.85 -0.74 -7.28
N GLU A 29 7.59 -1.68 -8.18
CA GLU A 29 7.24 -1.42 -9.58
C GLU A 29 6.07 -2.30 -10.03
N VAL A 30 5.15 -1.72 -10.81
CA VAL A 30 4.18 -2.49 -11.61
C VAL A 30 4.84 -2.83 -12.94
N VAL A 31 4.97 -4.12 -13.24
CA VAL A 31 5.65 -4.63 -14.42
C VAL A 31 4.68 -4.77 -15.59
N SER A 32 3.54 -5.44 -15.37
CA SER A 32 2.50 -5.61 -16.38
C SER A 32 1.13 -5.37 -15.80
N VAL A 33 0.19 -4.98 -16.66
CA VAL A 33 -1.23 -4.83 -16.32
C VAL A 33 -2.05 -5.44 -17.44
N GLU A 34 -3.00 -6.29 -17.07
CA GLU A 34 -3.94 -6.96 -17.95
C GLU A 34 -5.36 -6.68 -17.47
N ALA A 35 -6.22 -6.22 -18.37
CA ALA A 35 -7.63 -6.01 -18.07
C ALA A 35 -8.47 -7.06 -18.78
N ASP A 36 -9.36 -7.71 -18.03
CA ASP A 36 -10.31 -8.70 -18.51
C ASP A 36 -11.70 -8.34 -17.95
N GLY A 37 -12.48 -7.64 -18.77
CA GLY A 37 -13.78 -7.10 -18.37
C GLY A 37 -13.67 -6.15 -17.18
N ALA A 38 -14.29 -6.54 -16.06
CA ALA A 38 -14.29 -5.77 -14.81
C ALA A 38 -13.12 -6.10 -13.87
N VAL A 39 -12.25 -7.02 -14.26
CA VAL A 39 -11.11 -7.46 -13.44
C VAL A 39 -9.83 -6.93 -14.06
N THR A 40 -9.01 -6.26 -13.25
CA THR A 40 -7.64 -5.87 -13.61
C THR A 40 -6.67 -6.73 -12.84
N ARG A 41 -5.71 -7.34 -13.53
CA ARG A 41 -4.61 -8.10 -12.95
C ARG A 41 -3.32 -7.37 -13.26
N ALA A 42 -2.43 -7.27 -12.27
CA ALA A 42 -1.11 -6.70 -12.47
C ALA A 42 -0.05 -7.62 -11.87
N SER A 43 1.10 -7.69 -12.54
CA SER A 43 2.31 -8.22 -11.94
C SER A 43 3.18 -7.05 -11.50
N GLY A 44 3.87 -7.22 -10.38
CA GLY A 44 4.79 -6.24 -9.85
C GLY A 44 6.03 -6.89 -9.29
N ARG A 45 6.99 -6.05 -8.94
CA ARG A 45 8.22 -6.47 -8.26
C ARG A 45 8.65 -5.47 -7.22
N SER A 46 9.28 -5.95 -6.16
CA SER A 46 9.84 -5.12 -5.10
C SER A 46 11.26 -5.54 -4.76
N ARG A 47 12.08 -4.60 -4.28
CA ARG A 47 13.41 -4.91 -3.73
C ARG A 47 13.75 -4.00 -2.57
N VAL A 48 14.61 -4.49 -1.69
CA VAL A 48 15.15 -3.73 -0.55
C VAL A 48 16.63 -3.46 -0.78
N GLY A 49 17.02 -2.19 -0.83
CA GLY A 49 18.38 -1.77 -1.16
C GLY A 49 18.84 -2.33 -2.51
N GLU A 50 20.00 -2.99 -2.50
CA GLU A 50 20.58 -3.71 -3.65
C GLU A 50 20.22 -5.21 -3.66
N GLY A 51 19.26 -5.62 -2.84
CA GLY A 51 18.79 -7.01 -2.78
C GLY A 51 18.09 -7.47 -4.08
N PRO A 52 17.79 -8.78 -4.17
CA PRO A 52 17.10 -9.34 -5.32
C PRO A 52 15.69 -8.75 -5.44
N TRP A 53 15.17 -8.76 -6.67
CA TRP A 53 13.76 -8.48 -6.92
C TRP A 53 12.91 -9.66 -6.45
N LEU A 54 11.81 -9.34 -5.76
CA LEU A 54 10.74 -10.24 -5.36
C LEU A 54 9.50 -9.89 -6.15
N GLU A 55 8.90 -10.86 -6.82
CA GLU A 55 7.69 -10.67 -7.60
C GLU A 55 6.45 -10.72 -6.72
N PHE A 56 5.39 -10.01 -7.15
CA PHE A 56 4.07 -10.07 -6.55
C PHE A 56 2.98 -9.84 -7.60
N SER A 57 1.75 -10.13 -7.21
CA SER A 57 0.54 -10.06 -8.01
C SER A 57 -0.46 -9.13 -7.33
N VAL A 58 -1.20 -8.38 -8.16
CA VAL A 58 -2.31 -7.53 -7.73
C VAL A 58 -3.54 -7.88 -8.55
N VAL A 59 -4.69 -7.99 -7.88
CA VAL A 59 -5.99 -8.18 -8.52
C VAL A 59 -6.93 -7.10 -8.02
N GLU A 60 -7.45 -6.30 -8.94
CA GLU A 60 -8.55 -5.37 -8.70
C GLU A 60 -9.81 -5.92 -9.37
N ASP A 61 -10.90 -5.99 -8.62
CA ASP A 61 -12.24 -6.23 -9.14
C ASP A 61 -13.23 -5.19 -8.58
N ALA A 62 -14.53 -5.39 -8.82
CA ALA A 62 -15.56 -4.47 -8.35
C ALA A 62 -15.67 -4.38 -6.81
N ALA A 63 -15.16 -5.37 -6.06
CA ALA A 63 -15.33 -5.49 -4.63
C ALA A 63 -14.06 -5.16 -3.83
N SER A 64 -12.88 -5.36 -4.40
CA SER A 64 -11.63 -5.22 -3.65
C SER A 64 -10.40 -5.04 -4.53
N LEU A 65 -9.36 -4.48 -3.92
CA LEU A 65 -7.99 -4.61 -4.38
C LEU A 65 -7.27 -5.63 -3.49
N ARG A 66 -6.63 -6.62 -4.11
CA ARG A 66 -5.91 -7.70 -3.43
C ARG A 66 -4.45 -7.74 -3.88
N VAL A 67 -3.53 -7.87 -2.95
CA VAL A 67 -2.09 -8.09 -3.19
C VAL A 67 -1.75 -9.49 -2.69
N GLU A 68 -1.16 -10.34 -3.52
CA GLU A 68 -0.86 -11.74 -3.16
C GLU A 68 -2.08 -12.50 -2.60
N GLY A 69 -3.27 -12.21 -3.14
CA GLY A 69 -4.54 -12.79 -2.70
C GLY A 69 -5.12 -12.22 -1.39
N VAL A 70 -4.39 -11.38 -0.66
CA VAL A 70 -4.83 -10.71 0.57
C VAL A 70 -5.52 -9.39 0.22
N VAL A 71 -6.66 -9.08 0.86
CA VAL A 71 -7.38 -7.82 0.66
C VAL A 71 -6.57 -6.66 1.23
N GLU A 72 -6.14 -5.76 0.34
CA GLU A 72 -5.45 -4.53 0.71
C GLU A 72 -6.47 -3.45 1.12
N PHE A 73 -7.58 -3.31 0.37
CA PHE A 73 -8.77 -2.57 0.81
C PHE A 73 -10.01 -2.90 -0.07
N PRO A 74 -11.24 -2.76 0.47
CA PRO A 74 -12.48 -2.91 -0.28
C PRO A 74 -12.71 -1.75 -1.26
N LEU A 75 -13.46 -2.03 -2.33
CA LEU A 75 -13.84 -1.09 -3.37
C LEU A 75 -15.36 -0.96 -3.51
N PRO A 76 -15.89 0.27 -3.66
CA PRO A 76 -15.20 1.53 -3.37
C PRO A 76 -14.83 1.63 -1.88
N PRO A 77 -13.77 2.37 -1.50
CA PRO A 77 -13.45 2.55 -0.09
C PRO A 77 -14.54 3.40 0.59
N LEU A 78 -15.04 2.91 1.72
CA LEU A 78 -16.10 3.55 2.50
C LEU A 78 -15.66 3.69 3.95
N VAL A 79 -15.87 4.86 4.56
CA VAL A 79 -15.58 5.07 5.98
C VAL A 79 -16.35 4.05 6.83
N GLY A 80 -15.64 3.39 7.75
CA GLY A 80 -16.18 2.33 8.60
C GLY A 80 -16.16 0.95 7.97
N ALA A 81 -15.87 0.80 6.66
CA ALA A 81 -15.64 -0.51 6.06
C ALA A 81 -14.47 -1.19 6.78
N ALA A 82 -14.68 -2.44 7.18
CA ALA A 82 -13.71 -3.24 7.92
C ALA A 82 -13.56 -4.62 7.27
N TRP A 83 -12.36 -5.17 7.35
CA TRP A 83 -12.03 -6.48 6.79
C TRP A 83 -10.89 -7.13 7.57
N ASP A 84 -10.75 -8.44 7.41
CA ASP A 84 -9.58 -9.19 7.84
C ASP A 84 -8.58 -9.26 6.68
N ALA A 85 -7.31 -9.01 6.97
CA ALA A 85 -6.22 -9.17 6.02
C ALA A 85 -5.13 -10.04 6.62
N GLY A 86 -5.36 -11.36 6.63
CA GLY A 86 -4.35 -12.32 7.07
C GLY A 86 -4.15 -12.33 8.59
N GLY A 87 -5.24 -12.15 9.35
CA GLY A 87 -5.23 -12.11 10.82
C GLY A 87 -5.16 -10.71 11.42
N ASP A 88 -4.88 -9.69 10.61
CA ASP A 88 -5.00 -8.29 11.01
C ASP A 88 -6.40 -7.76 10.73
N ALA A 89 -6.95 -6.99 11.67
CA ALA A 89 -8.23 -6.31 11.49
C ALA A 89 -8.00 -4.88 10.98
N LEU A 90 -8.49 -4.58 9.79
CA LEU A 90 -8.33 -3.29 9.13
C LEU A 90 -9.66 -2.56 9.05
N ARG A 91 -9.62 -1.23 9.10
CA ARG A 91 -10.81 -0.39 8.93
C ARG A 91 -10.47 0.92 8.24
N VAL A 92 -11.30 1.33 7.28
CA VAL A 92 -11.23 2.70 6.74
C VAL A 92 -11.69 3.67 7.81
N GLU A 93 -10.80 4.54 8.25
CA GLU A 93 -11.11 5.58 9.22
C GLU A 93 -11.49 6.91 8.56
N SER A 94 -10.85 7.25 7.44
CA SER A 94 -11.07 8.54 6.77
C SER A 94 -10.80 8.45 5.27
N LEU A 95 -11.50 9.28 4.49
CA LEU A 95 -11.25 9.54 3.07
C LEU A 95 -10.78 10.99 2.84
N ARG A 96 -10.41 11.69 3.91
CA ARG A 96 -10.05 13.12 3.91
C ARG A 96 -8.76 13.39 4.67
N ALA A 97 -7.98 12.34 4.93
CA ALA A 97 -6.71 12.49 5.62
C ALA A 97 -5.72 13.31 4.77
N ARG A 98 -4.65 13.75 5.42
CA ARG A 98 -3.54 14.43 4.79
C ARG A 98 -2.26 13.69 5.12
N ALA A 99 -1.33 13.68 4.18
CA ALA A 99 -0.02 13.10 4.37
C ALA A 99 1.04 14.10 3.89
N GLU A 100 1.99 14.43 4.75
CA GLU A 100 3.18 15.20 4.41
C GLU A 100 4.37 14.25 4.47
N VAL A 101 4.98 13.99 3.31
CA VAL A 101 6.10 13.05 3.15
C VAL A 101 7.13 13.65 2.20
N PRO A 102 8.36 13.11 2.11
CA PRO A 102 9.37 13.67 1.22
C PRO A 102 8.96 13.75 -0.26
N ALA A 103 8.08 12.85 -0.71
CA ALA A 103 7.52 12.89 -2.07
C ALA A 103 6.52 14.03 -2.32
N GLY A 104 6.04 14.73 -1.26
CA GLY A 104 5.12 15.85 -1.37
C GLY A 104 4.04 15.89 -0.29
N ASN A 105 3.08 16.79 -0.49
CA ASN A 105 1.92 16.97 0.39
C ASN A 105 0.66 16.47 -0.32
N PHE A 106 -0.02 15.52 0.30
CA PHE A 106 -1.20 14.87 -0.24
C PHE A 106 -2.43 15.19 0.61
N THR A 107 -3.57 15.38 -0.05
CA THR A 107 -4.87 15.63 0.59
C THR A 107 -5.92 14.69 0.02
N GLY A 108 -7.01 14.48 0.76
CA GLY A 108 -8.03 13.51 0.34
C GLY A 108 -7.54 12.06 0.48
N CYS A 109 -6.57 11.80 1.35
CA CYS A 109 -6.01 10.48 1.52
C CYS A 109 -7.02 9.54 2.18
N LEU A 110 -7.02 8.28 1.71
CA LEU A 110 -7.60 7.15 2.41
C LEU A 110 -6.70 6.80 3.60
N ARG A 111 -7.26 6.85 4.81
CA ARG A 111 -6.64 6.40 6.05
C ARG A 111 -7.26 5.09 6.48
N VAL A 112 -6.43 4.07 6.60
CA VAL A 112 -6.77 2.75 7.12
C VAL A 112 -6.07 2.57 8.44
N VAL A 113 -6.81 2.20 9.49
CA VAL A 113 -6.24 1.75 10.76
C VAL A 113 -6.07 0.25 10.72
N VAL A 114 -4.99 -0.24 11.32
CA VAL A 114 -4.61 -1.65 11.39
C VAL A 114 -4.57 -2.05 12.86
N LEU A 115 -5.22 -3.15 13.22
CA LEU A 115 -5.10 -3.81 14.52
C LEU A 115 -4.37 -5.14 14.28
N ILE A 116 -3.11 -5.21 14.74
CA ILE A 116 -2.21 -6.33 14.47
C ILE A 116 -2.63 -7.50 15.38
N ALA A 117 -2.92 -8.66 14.79
CA ALA A 117 -3.54 -9.79 15.49
C ALA A 117 -4.80 -9.35 16.29
N GLY A 118 -5.66 -8.53 15.67
CA GLY A 118 -6.86 -7.98 16.33
C GLY A 118 -6.59 -6.91 17.39
N GLY A 119 -5.33 -6.45 17.52
CA GLY A 119 -4.89 -5.46 18.49
C GLY A 119 -4.04 -6.03 19.61
N ASP A 120 -3.95 -7.36 19.71
CA ASP A 120 -3.19 -8.05 20.75
C ASP A 120 -1.67 -7.88 20.56
N SER A 121 -1.21 -7.60 19.34
CA SER A 121 0.22 -7.45 19.04
C SER A 121 0.60 -6.05 18.57
N GLY A 122 -0.34 -5.11 18.64
CA GLY A 122 -0.09 -3.71 18.29
C GLY A 122 -1.12 -3.10 17.35
N THR A 123 -0.80 -1.89 16.88
CA THR A 123 -1.68 -1.12 15.99
C THR A 123 -0.87 -0.41 14.93
N GLY A 124 -1.54 0.04 13.88
CA GLY A 124 -0.89 0.78 12.81
C GLY A 124 -1.84 1.60 11.97
N GLU A 125 -1.25 2.24 10.97
CA GLU A 125 -1.93 3.09 10.01
C GLU A 125 -1.31 2.90 8.63
N ARG A 126 -2.16 2.94 7.62
CA ARG A 126 -1.78 3.13 6.22
C ARG A 126 -2.49 4.34 5.64
N LEU A 127 -1.74 5.19 4.94
CA LEU A 127 -2.25 6.33 4.20
C LEU A 127 -2.02 6.12 2.71
N TYR A 128 -3.09 6.23 1.92
CA TYR A 128 -3.04 6.16 0.47
C TYR A 128 -3.50 7.48 -0.12
N ALA A 129 -2.71 8.04 -1.03
CA ALA A 129 -3.06 9.26 -1.74
C ALA A 129 -3.71 8.94 -3.10
N PRO A 130 -4.78 9.67 -3.47
CA PRO A 130 -5.39 9.60 -4.80
C PRO A 130 -4.38 9.77 -5.94
N GLY A 131 -4.44 8.89 -6.94
CA GLY A 131 -3.56 8.88 -8.12
C GLY A 131 -2.10 8.48 -7.83
N VAL A 132 -1.78 8.17 -6.57
CA VAL A 132 -0.42 7.81 -6.14
C VAL A 132 -0.37 6.37 -5.64
N GLY A 133 -1.13 6.01 -4.61
CA GLY A 133 -0.89 4.75 -3.88
C GLY A 133 -0.60 4.98 -2.41
N LEU A 134 -0.01 3.97 -1.76
CA LEU A 134 0.51 4.07 -0.40
C LEU A 134 1.55 5.21 -0.31
N VAL A 135 1.36 6.14 0.61
CA VAL A 135 2.30 7.26 0.86
C VAL A 135 2.98 7.15 2.21
N ARG A 136 2.32 6.52 3.19
CA ARG A 136 2.90 6.22 4.50
C ARG A 136 2.25 4.98 5.11
N GLU A 137 3.06 4.17 5.77
CA GLU A 137 2.62 3.10 6.67
C GLU A 137 3.41 3.22 7.97
N THR A 138 2.72 3.04 9.10
CA THR A 138 3.33 2.98 10.43
C THR A 138 2.71 1.82 11.17
N LEU A 139 3.51 0.86 11.60
CA LEU A 139 3.09 -0.30 12.39
C LEU A 139 3.84 -0.25 13.73
N SER A 140 3.08 -0.21 14.82
CA SER A 140 3.58 -0.31 16.19
C SER A 140 3.38 -1.73 16.69
N ASP A 141 4.10 -2.68 16.08
CA ASP A 141 4.19 -4.07 16.54
C ASP A 141 5.09 -4.11 17.79
N GLU A 142 4.67 -4.83 18.84
CA GLU A 142 5.40 -4.96 20.11
C GLU A 142 6.84 -5.52 19.93
N GLY A 143 7.11 -6.27 18.86
CA GLY A 143 8.42 -6.86 18.59
C GLY A 143 9.27 -6.13 17.54
N ASP A 144 8.65 -5.54 16.52
CA ASP A 144 9.36 -4.91 15.38
C ASP A 144 8.56 -3.72 14.83
N PRO A 145 8.54 -2.58 15.55
CA PRO A 145 7.88 -1.39 15.04
C PRO A 145 8.52 -0.99 13.72
N SER A 146 7.70 -0.60 12.76
CA SER A 146 8.16 -0.22 11.43
C SER A 146 7.43 1.00 10.88
N GLU A 147 8.16 1.76 10.09
CA GLU A 147 7.63 2.86 9.31
C GLU A 147 8.06 2.69 7.85
N ARG A 148 7.19 3.07 6.93
CA ARG A 148 7.48 3.19 5.52
C ARG A 148 6.94 4.52 5.01
N VAL A 149 7.81 5.35 4.47
CA VAL A 149 7.46 6.71 4.00
C VAL A 149 7.84 6.87 2.53
N LEU A 150 6.93 7.40 1.72
CA LEU A 150 7.17 7.60 0.29
C LEU A 150 8.17 8.74 0.05
N ILE A 151 9.23 8.43 -0.69
CA ILE A 151 10.30 9.36 -1.08
C ILE A 151 10.10 9.87 -2.50
N SER A 152 9.73 9.00 -3.43
CA SER A 152 9.42 9.37 -4.80
C SER A 152 8.53 8.33 -5.47
N TYR A 153 7.83 8.75 -6.51
CA TYR A 153 6.99 7.89 -7.34
C TYR A 153 6.95 8.45 -8.76
N GLY A 154 6.56 7.63 -9.72
CA GLY A 154 6.47 8.06 -11.10
C GLY A 154 6.28 6.90 -12.07
N MET A 155 6.64 7.15 -13.32
CA MET A 155 6.70 6.14 -14.38
C MET A 155 8.17 5.86 -14.66
N SER A 156 8.54 4.60 -14.76
CA SER A 156 9.85 4.20 -15.27
C SER A 156 9.90 4.55 -16.76
N ASP A 157 11.01 5.14 -17.18
CA ASP A 157 11.29 5.32 -18.61
C ASP A 157 11.36 3.92 -19.25
N GLY A 158 10.55 3.70 -20.27
CA GLY A 158 10.43 2.43 -20.98
C GLY A 158 11.66 2.06 -21.79
#